data_AF-A0A105TPT0-F1
#
_entry.id   AF-A0A105TPT0-F1
#
_cell.length_a   1.000
_cell.length_b   1.000
_cell.length_c   1.000
_cell.angle_alpha   90.00
_cell.angle_beta   90.00
_cell.angle_gamma   90.00
#
_symmetry.space_group_name_H-M   'P 1'
#
loop_
_entity.id
_entity.type
_entity.pdbx_description
1 polymer ?
#
loop_
_entity_poly.entity_id
_entity_poly.type
_entity_poly.pdbx_seq_one_letter_code
_entity_poly.pdbx_strand_id
1 'polypeptide(L)'
;MVRQYKIHTNLDGTDDKVWDVTNGKVRFYQPSNLGLQSTNNIWQINGIGVMGTRSITQPQIEFKLETFGESLEENYRLMKDFVNDILSKKFITLEYQTEIFQVYADLALADVTKTEGYGKNGTFSEKITFDVVTKWYTYENLTFDMIENGKVLSGKSKIYGGTAPGDYKYIEGTSYTYYGESDIGRLSRWEIKEKIFSFMGVLYPKLPKTPAGVRFLDDVGNEYTAIVFKTEQVQDYILINTDVNDEFYQGWKGTTVLNLFPVMNFERYRTRIIEKGQMELVNLSKAELKIKRKADFI
;
A
#
# COMPACT_ATOMS: atom_id res chain seq x y z
N MET A 1 22.50 -14.74 -4.99
CA MET A 1 21.48 -14.37 -5.99
C MET A 1 21.85 -13.01 -6.53
N VAL A 2 22.00 -12.90 -7.86
CA VAL A 2 22.22 -11.60 -8.51
C VAL A 2 20.89 -10.85 -8.55
N ARG A 3 20.90 -9.52 -8.40
CA ARG A 3 19.70 -8.68 -8.46
C ARG A 3 18.84 -8.99 -9.70
N GLN A 4 17.52 -8.96 -9.52
CA GLN A 4 16.54 -9.21 -10.57
C GLN A 4 15.61 -8.00 -10.75
N TYR A 5 15.29 -7.73 -11.99
CA TYR A 5 14.33 -6.73 -12.45
C TYR A 5 13.28 -7.39 -13.35
N LYS A 6 12.01 -7.08 -13.10
CA LYS A 6 10.89 -7.45 -13.99
C LYS A 6 10.00 -6.24 -14.23
N ILE A 7 9.40 -6.16 -15.41
CA ILE A 7 8.36 -5.20 -15.73
C ILE A 7 7.01 -5.93 -15.76
N HIS A 8 6.09 -5.44 -14.95
CA HIS A 8 4.69 -5.88 -14.89
C HIS A 8 3.82 -4.83 -15.57
N THR A 9 2.93 -5.27 -16.46
CA THR A 9 1.97 -4.37 -17.10
C THR A 9 0.74 -4.09 -16.23
N ASN A 10 0.43 -4.98 -15.29
CA ASN A 10 -0.66 -4.82 -14.33
C ASN A 10 -0.42 -5.67 -13.07
N LEU A 11 0.50 -5.24 -12.19
CA LEU A 11 0.85 -6.00 -10.97
C LEU A 11 -0.43 -6.38 -10.17
N ASP A 12 -0.53 -7.65 -9.78
CA ASP A 12 -1.69 -8.29 -9.12
C ASP A 12 -2.99 -8.36 -9.93
N GLY A 13 -2.98 -7.88 -11.18
CA GLY A 13 -4.08 -8.00 -12.14
C GLY A 13 -4.12 -9.36 -12.81
N THR A 14 -5.32 -9.77 -13.25
CA THR A 14 -5.49 -11.06 -13.97
C THR A 14 -4.92 -11.05 -15.39
N ASP A 15 -4.73 -9.88 -15.98
CA ASP A 15 -4.15 -9.64 -17.30
C ASP A 15 -2.67 -9.23 -17.25
N ASP A 16 -1.98 -9.49 -16.14
CA ASP A 16 -0.58 -9.09 -15.99
C ASP A 16 0.34 -9.82 -16.99
N LYS A 17 1.05 -9.05 -17.79
CA LYS A 17 2.13 -9.53 -18.64
C LYS A 17 3.46 -9.15 -18.00
N VAL A 18 4.29 -10.16 -17.79
CA VAL A 18 5.59 -10.00 -17.12
C VAL A 18 6.72 -10.12 -18.12
N TRP A 19 7.54 -9.07 -18.18
CA TRP A 19 8.82 -9.08 -18.89
C TRP A 19 9.96 -9.26 -17.89
N ASP A 20 10.65 -10.40 -17.94
CA ASP A 20 11.91 -10.58 -17.22
C ASP A 20 13.02 -9.79 -17.93
N VAL A 21 13.31 -8.59 -17.41
CA VAL A 21 14.31 -7.68 -17.96
C VAL A 21 15.72 -7.93 -17.40
N THR A 22 15.95 -9.09 -16.76
CA THR A 22 17.27 -9.54 -16.30
C THR A 22 17.77 -10.73 -17.11
N ASN A 23 16.90 -11.72 -17.33
CA ASN A 23 17.26 -12.98 -18.01
C ASN A 23 16.56 -13.14 -19.36
N GLY A 24 15.50 -12.39 -19.64
CA GLY A 24 14.71 -12.49 -20.88
C GLY A 24 15.43 -11.98 -22.13
N LYS A 25 14.71 -11.88 -23.25
CA LYS A 25 15.26 -11.40 -24.54
C LYS A 25 15.30 -9.87 -24.66
N VAL A 26 14.67 -9.14 -23.74
CA VAL A 26 14.76 -7.69 -23.60
C VAL A 26 15.28 -7.44 -22.19
N ARG A 27 16.37 -6.70 -22.02
CA ARG A 27 17.05 -6.56 -20.71
C ARG A 27 17.40 -5.12 -20.37
N PHE A 28 17.40 -4.84 -19.08
CA PHE A 28 17.81 -3.57 -18.50
C PHE A 28 19.17 -3.67 -17.83
N TYR A 29 19.99 -2.66 -18.06
CA TYR A 29 21.30 -2.52 -17.44
C TYR A 29 21.51 -1.12 -16.92
N GLN A 30 22.43 -1.01 -15.95
CA GLN A 30 23.00 0.27 -15.49
C GLN A 30 21.94 1.35 -15.19
N PRO A 31 21.05 1.15 -14.20
CA PRO A 31 20.14 2.21 -13.77
C PRO A 31 20.94 3.46 -13.42
N SER A 32 20.53 4.62 -13.95
CA SER A 32 21.24 5.88 -13.74
C SER A 32 21.28 6.30 -12.27
N ASN A 33 20.14 6.22 -11.57
CA ASN A 33 20.05 6.54 -10.15
C ASN A 33 18.86 5.84 -9.46
N LEU A 34 19.12 4.94 -8.52
CA LEU A 34 18.09 4.34 -7.66
C LEU A 34 17.91 5.06 -6.32
N GLY A 35 18.74 6.09 -6.03
CA GLY A 35 18.66 6.91 -4.83
C GLY A 35 17.56 7.98 -4.88
N LEU A 36 17.73 9.01 -4.05
CA LEU A 36 16.79 10.12 -3.87
C LEU A 36 17.54 11.44 -3.63
N GLN A 37 16.85 12.55 -3.80
CA GLN A 37 17.28 13.85 -3.27
C GLN A 37 16.40 14.24 -2.07
N SER A 38 16.99 14.88 -1.07
CA SER A 38 16.26 15.43 0.08
C SER A 38 16.62 16.90 0.26
N THR A 39 15.62 17.73 0.46
CA THR A 39 15.78 19.13 0.88
C THR A 39 15.13 19.33 2.24
N ASN A 40 15.77 20.10 3.11
CA ASN A 40 15.18 20.58 4.37
C ASN A 40 14.82 22.07 4.28
N ASN A 41 14.75 22.63 3.06
CA ASN A 41 14.48 24.05 2.81
C ASN A 41 15.35 24.98 3.69
N ILE A 42 16.64 24.65 3.77
CA ILE A 42 17.58 25.38 4.63
C ILE A 42 17.92 26.72 3.98
N TRP A 43 17.67 27.81 4.68
CA TRP A 43 18.17 29.14 4.33
C TRP A 43 19.20 29.59 5.36
N GLN A 44 20.16 30.41 4.94
CA GLN A 44 21.31 30.77 5.77
C GLN A 44 21.20 32.21 6.29
N ILE A 45 21.54 32.40 7.56
CA ILE A 45 21.82 33.70 8.17
C ILE A 45 23.27 33.70 8.61
N ASN A 46 24.14 34.43 7.91
CA ASN A 46 25.57 34.52 8.23
C ASN A 46 26.26 33.15 8.42
N GLY A 47 25.89 32.17 7.58
CA GLY A 47 26.42 30.80 7.65
C GLY A 47 25.69 29.85 8.62
N ILE A 48 24.74 30.34 9.43
CA ILE A 48 23.87 29.51 10.26
C ILE A 48 22.65 29.07 9.44
N GLY A 49 22.47 27.76 9.26
CA GLY A 49 21.33 27.21 8.54
C GLY A 49 20.07 27.14 9.41
N VAL A 50 18.98 27.72 8.92
CA VAL A 50 17.64 27.61 9.51
C VAL A 50 16.83 26.60 8.71
N MET A 51 16.41 25.51 9.35
CA MET A 51 15.70 24.40 8.71
C MET A 51 14.21 24.72 8.53
N GLY A 52 13.65 24.34 7.37
CA GLY A 52 12.22 24.30 7.10
C GLY A 52 11.70 22.87 6.96
N THR A 53 10.58 22.72 6.27
CA THR A 53 9.96 21.40 6.03
C THR A 53 10.85 20.52 5.17
N ARG A 54 10.97 19.23 5.53
CA ARG A 54 11.69 18.24 4.73
C ARG A 54 10.85 17.78 3.54
N SER A 55 11.44 17.72 2.35
CA SER A 55 10.87 17.11 1.15
C SER A 55 11.85 16.13 0.51
N ILE A 56 11.32 15.10 -0.14
CA ILE A 56 12.07 14.07 -0.85
C ILE A 56 11.61 14.08 -2.30
N THR A 57 12.57 14.07 -3.22
CA THR A 57 12.34 13.96 -4.66
C THR A 57 13.00 12.68 -5.16
N GLN A 58 12.23 11.87 -5.89
CA GLN A 58 12.75 10.68 -6.56
C GLN A 58 13.18 11.07 -7.98
N PRO A 59 14.44 10.86 -8.39
CA PRO A 59 14.87 11.13 -9.75
C PRO A 59 14.27 10.13 -10.74
N GLN A 60 14.21 10.51 -12.01
CA GLN A 60 13.96 9.59 -13.11
C GLN A 60 14.99 8.45 -13.12
N ILE A 61 14.58 7.31 -13.66
CA ILE A 61 15.45 6.14 -13.81
C ILE A 61 15.67 5.91 -15.30
N GLU A 62 16.90 6.13 -15.77
CA GLU A 62 17.34 5.76 -17.12
C GLU A 62 18.00 4.39 -17.04
N PHE A 63 17.63 3.49 -17.94
CA PHE A 63 18.26 2.20 -18.14
C PHE A 63 18.86 2.12 -19.54
N LYS A 64 19.94 1.35 -19.65
CA LYS A 64 20.35 0.81 -20.95
C LYS A 64 19.44 -0.37 -21.29
N LEU A 65 18.80 -0.31 -22.45
CA LEU A 65 17.86 -1.30 -22.98
C LEU A 65 18.53 -2.11 -24.09
N GLU A 66 18.66 -3.42 -23.91
CA GLU A 66 19.26 -4.29 -24.91
C GLU A 66 18.33 -5.44 -25.30
N THR A 67 18.38 -5.84 -26.58
CA THR A 67 17.66 -7.02 -27.08
C THR A 67 18.60 -8.14 -27.47
N PHE A 68 18.14 -9.38 -27.30
CA PHE A 68 18.89 -10.61 -27.53
C PHE A 68 18.14 -11.58 -28.45
N GLY A 69 17.56 -11.05 -29.53
CA GLY A 69 16.95 -11.84 -30.60
C GLY A 69 18.01 -12.49 -31.50
N GLU A 70 17.65 -13.63 -32.09
CA GLU A 70 18.52 -14.43 -32.97
C GLU A 70 18.54 -13.90 -34.42
N SER A 71 17.62 -12.99 -34.75
CA SER A 71 17.53 -12.35 -36.07
C SER A 71 17.10 -10.88 -35.95
N LEU A 72 17.32 -10.12 -37.03
CA LEU A 72 16.92 -8.72 -37.11
C LEU A 72 15.39 -8.58 -36.93
N GLU A 73 14.62 -9.46 -37.58
CA GLU A 73 13.15 -9.49 -37.45
C GLU A 73 12.71 -9.72 -36.00
N GLU A 74 13.33 -10.67 -35.30
CA GLU A 74 13.01 -10.93 -33.91
C GLU A 74 13.32 -9.71 -33.02
N ASN A 75 14.47 -9.07 -33.23
CA ASN A 75 14.87 -7.88 -32.47
C ASN A 75 13.90 -6.70 -32.68
N TYR A 76 13.43 -6.46 -33.92
CA TYR A 76 12.41 -5.44 -34.17
C TYR A 76 11.08 -5.78 -33.50
N ARG A 77 10.66 -7.05 -33.52
CA ARG A 77 9.44 -7.49 -32.84
C ARG A 77 9.55 -7.32 -31.33
N LEU A 78 10.65 -7.73 -30.73
CA LEU A 78 10.90 -7.57 -29.29
C LEU A 78 10.83 -6.11 -28.85
N MET A 79 11.51 -5.20 -29.56
CA MET A 79 11.44 -3.76 -29.27
C MET A 79 10.02 -3.21 -29.41
N LYS A 80 9.33 -3.57 -30.51
CA LYS A 80 7.97 -3.11 -30.78
C LYS A 80 7.00 -3.58 -29.69
N ASP A 81 7.03 -4.86 -29.36
CA ASP A 81 6.10 -5.46 -28.42
C ASP A 81 6.33 -4.91 -27.01
N PHE A 82 7.59 -4.86 -26.56
CA PHE A 82 7.94 -4.31 -25.24
C PHE A 82 7.51 -2.85 -25.07
N VAL A 83 7.81 -1.99 -26.04
CA VAL A 83 7.45 -0.56 -25.97
C VAL A 83 5.93 -0.37 -26.05
N ASN A 84 5.24 -1.10 -26.93
CA ASN A 84 3.78 -0.98 -27.03
C ASN A 84 3.05 -1.52 -25.78
N ASP A 85 3.55 -2.58 -25.16
CA ASP A 85 3.01 -3.07 -23.90
C ASP A 85 3.08 -1.99 -22.82
N ILE A 86 4.23 -1.29 -22.72
CA ILE A 86 4.40 -0.18 -21.78
C ILE A 86 3.45 0.98 -22.12
N LEU A 87 3.42 1.41 -23.39
CA LEU A 87 2.57 2.52 -23.85
C LEU A 87 1.07 2.23 -23.72
N SER A 88 0.67 0.95 -23.70
CA SER A 88 -0.74 0.55 -23.55
C SER A 88 -1.30 0.74 -22.14
N LYS A 89 -0.42 1.05 -21.16
CA LYS A 89 -0.78 1.21 -19.76
C LYS A 89 -0.49 2.63 -19.28
N LYS A 90 -1.28 3.13 -18.32
CA LYS A 90 -1.08 4.47 -17.72
C LYS A 90 0.27 4.56 -17.00
N PHE A 91 0.66 3.47 -16.34
CA PHE A 91 1.96 3.25 -15.74
C PHE A 91 2.23 1.73 -15.76
N ILE A 92 3.49 1.36 -15.60
CA ILE A 92 3.96 -0.01 -15.44
C ILE A 92 4.64 -0.16 -14.08
N THR A 93 4.77 -1.39 -13.59
CA THR A 93 5.40 -1.65 -12.30
C THR A 93 6.74 -2.35 -12.50
N LEU A 94 7.82 -1.74 -12.02
CA LEU A 94 9.14 -2.34 -11.90
C LEU A 94 9.22 -3.15 -10.60
N GLU A 95 9.40 -4.46 -10.71
CA GLU A 95 9.83 -5.30 -9.59
C GLU A 95 11.36 -5.23 -9.48
N TYR A 96 11.87 -4.95 -8.27
CA TYR A 96 13.27 -5.00 -7.94
C TYR A 96 13.51 -5.96 -6.77
N GLN A 97 14.19 -7.06 -7.06
CA GLN A 97 14.42 -8.16 -6.13
C GLN A 97 15.92 -8.41 -5.90
N THR A 98 16.29 -8.62 -4.64
CA THR A 98 17.60 -9.07 -4.18
C THR A 98 17.42 -10.22 -3.17
N GLU A 99 18.50 -10.68 -2.54
CA GLU A 99 18.41 -11.68 -1.47
C GLU A 99 17.69 -11.16 -0.21
N ILE A 100 17.67 -9.84 0.00
CA ILE A 100 17.21 -9.23 1.26
C ILE A 100 15.89 -8.45 1.12
N PHE A 101 15.46 -8.14 -0.10
CA PHE A 101 14.19 -7.46 -0.34
C PHE A 101 13.58 -7.81 -1.70
N GLN A 102 12.27 -7.63 -1.81
CA GLN A 102 11.51 -7.57 -3.06
C GLN A 102 10.58 -6.38 -2.96
N VAL A 103 10.79 -5.38 -3.80
CA VAL A 103 10.01 -4.13 -3.80
C VAL A 103 9.57 -3.76 -5.20
N TYR A 104 8.64 -2.81 -5.26
CA TYR A 104 8.02 -2.35 -6.49
C TYR A 104 8.15 -0.85 -6.67
N ALA A 105 8.15 -0.40 -7.92
CA ALA A 105 8.00 1.00 -8.28
C ALA A 105 7.07 1.15 -9.46
N ASP A 106 6.09 2.05 -9.34
CA ASP A 106 5.22 2.43 -10.46
C ASP A 106 5.90 3.53 -11.25
N LEU A 107 6.01 3.31 -12.55
CA LEU A 107 6.80 4.08 -13.49
C LEU A 107 5.97 4.46 -14.71
N ALA A 108 6.14 5.69 -15.21
CA ALA A 108 5.61 6.12 -16.49
C ALA A 108 6.76 6.27 -17.49
N LEU A 109 6.57 5.84 -18.74
CA LEU A 109 7.59 5.99 -19.77
C LEU A 109 7.79 7.47 -20.10
N ALA A 110 9.01 7.98 -19.93
CA ALA A 110 9.37 9.34 -20.27
C ALA A 110 9.91 9.43 -21.71
N ASP A 111 10.90 8.60 -22.02
CA ASP A 111 11.48 8.49 -23.37
C ASP A 111 12.04 7.09 -23.64
N VAL A 112 12.15 6.75 -24.92
CA VAL A 112 12.85 5.56 -25.40
C VAL A 112 13.53 5.89 -26.72
N THR A 113 14.81 5.55 -26.86
CA THR A 113 15.54 5.76 -28.10
C THR A 113 15.37 4.57 -29.05
N LYS A 114 15.51 4.83 -30.35
CA LYS A 114 15.60 3.78 -31.38
C LYS A 114 16.56 4.25 -32.46
N THR A 115 17.66 3.53 -32.62
CA THR A 115 18.73 3.84 -33.57
C THR A 115 19.08 2.64 -34.44
N GLU A 116 19.80 2.86 -35.54
CA GLU A 116 20.17 1.80 -36.50
C GLU A 116 21.65 1.35 -36.36
N GLY A 117 22.19 1.40 -35.14
CA GLY A 117 23.57 1.00 -34.81
C GLY A 117 23.70 -0.47 -34.40
N TYR A 118 23.21 -1.39 -35.23
CA TYR A 118 22.98 -2.79 -34.84
C TYR A 118 24.25 -3.58 -34.51
N GLY A 119 24.14 -4.42 -33.47
CA GLY A 119 25.12 -5.47 -33.18
C GLY A 119 24.93 -6.74 -34.02
N LYS A 120 25.58 -7.83 -33.61
CA LYS A 120 25.40 -9.16 -34.21
C LYS A 120 23.90 -9.53 -34.19
N ASN A 121 23.40 -10.14 -35.26
CA ASN A 121 21.98 -10.53 -35.39
C ASN A 121 20.97 -9.36 -35.36
N GLY A 122 21.39 -8.10 -35.47
CA GLY A 122 20.45 -6.98 -35.46
C GLY A 122 20.01 -6.52 -34.07
N THR A 123 20.79 -6.81 -33.03
CA THR A 123 20.45 -6.46 -31.64
C THR A 123 20.42 -4.96 -31.40
N PHE A 124 19.44 -4.49 -30.62
CA PHE A 124 19.31 -3.10 -30.19
C PHE A 124 20.12 -2.85 -28.90
N SER A 125 20.63 -1.63 -28.77
CA SER A 125 21.29 -1.11 -27.56
C SER A 125 20.89 0.35 -27.38
N GLU A 126 19.76 0.56 -26.73
CA GLU A 126 19.06 1.83 -26.60
C GLU A 126 19.06 2.35 -25.16
N LYS A 127 18.49 3.54 -24.97
CA LYS A 127 18.17 4.10 -23.67
C LYS A 127 16.67 4.13 -23.48
N ILE A 128 16.24 3.89 -22.25
CA ILE A 128 14.83 4.01 -21.85
C ILE A 128 14.78 4.72 -20.49
N THR A 129 13.93 5.74 -20.40
CA THR A 129 13.84 6.60 -19.23
C THR A 129 12.42 6.55 -18.66
N PHE A 130 12.33 6.47 -17.34
CA PHE A 130 11.06 6.41 -16.62
C PHE A 130 10.92 7.55 -15.62
N ASP A 131 9.74 8.19 -15.64
CA ASP A 131 9.25 9.03 -14.57
C ASP A 131 8.74 8.19 -13.40
N VAL A 132 9.06 8.62 -12.19
CA VAL A 132 8.63 7.92 -10.96
C VAL A 132 7.23 8.36 -10.57
N VAL A 133 6.29 7.42 -10.54
CA VAL A 133 4.94 7.63 -10.00
C VAL A 133 4.91 7.27 -8.51
N THR A 134 5.44 6.09 -8.14
CA THR A 134 5.50 5.62 -6.75
C THR A 134 6.74 4.74 -6.55
N LYS A 135 7.62 5.07 -5.61
CA LYS A 135 8.89 4.37 -5.37
C LYS A 135 9.35 4.55 -3.91
N TRP A 136 9.77 3.52 -3.18
CA TRP A 136 9.61 2.07 -3.35
C TRP A 136 8.45 1.57 -2.49
N TYR A 137 7.79 0.49 -2.88
CA TYR A 137 6.71 -0.07 -2.05
C TYR A 137 6.67 -1.58 -1.97
N THR A 138 6.00 -2.06 -0.93
CA THR A 138 5.59 -3.44 -0.72
C THR A 138 4.13 -3.48 -0.29
N TYR A 139 3.47 -4.63 -0.47
CA TYR A 139 2.13 -4.84 0.06
C TYR A 139 2.17 -5.60 1.38
N GLU A 140 1.39 -5.13 2.33
CA GLU A 140 1.13 -5.81 3.60
C GLU A 140 -0.39 -5.99 3.76
N ASN A 141 -0.81 -7.21 4.07
CA ASN A 141 -2.21 -7.50 4.35
C ASN A 141 -2.44 -7.51 5.87
N LEU A 142 -3.35 -6.67 6.35
CA LEU A 142 -3.76 -6.60 7.75
C LEU A 142 -5.25 -6.87 7.90
N THR A 143 -5.64 -7.51 9.00
CA THR A 143 -7.04 -7.77 9.34
C THR A 143 -7.34 -7.23 10.73
N PHE A 144 -8.48 -6.56 10.85
CA PHE A 144 -8.95 -5.94 12.07
C PHE A 144 -10.34 -6.46 12.39
N ASP A 145 -10.52 -6.98 13.61
CA ASP A 145 -11.79 -7.57 14.06
C ASP A 145 -12.28 -6.84 15.31
N MET A 146 -13.55 -6.43 15.28
CA MET A 146 -14.19 -5.79 16.43
C MET A 146 -14.55 -6.84 17.48
N ILE A 147 -13.66 -6.99 18.47
CA ILE A 147 -13.81 -7.97 19.56
C ILE A 147 -14.07 -7.24 20.88
N GLU A 148 -15.05 -7.72 21.63
CA GLU A 148 -15.38 -7.22 22.97
C GLU A 148 -14.98 -8.25 24.03
N ASN A 149 -14.50 -7.77 25.17
CA ASN A 149 -14.25 -8.63 26.32
C ASN A 149 -15.56 -9.19 26.88
N GLY A 150 -15.47 -10.37 27.48
CA GLY A 150 -16.55 -10.91 28.30
C GLY A 150 -16.70 -10.15 29.62
N LYS A 151 -17.74 -10.53 30.38
CA LYS A 151 -18.02 -9.93 31.68
C LYS A 151 -17.14 -10.54 32.77
N VAL A 152 -16.70 -9.71 33.71
CA VAL A 152 -16.10 -10.18 34.96
C VAL A 152 -17.21 -10.76 35.83
N LEU A 153 -17.09 -12.05 36.16
CA LEU A 153 -18.08 -12.80 36.95
C LEU A 153 -17.41 -13.37 38.21
N SER A 154 -17.91 -13.00 39.40
CA SER A 154 -17.39 -13.55 40.65
C SER A 154 -17.56 -15.08 40.70
N GLY A 155 -16.53 -15.78 41.17
CA GLY A 155 -16.49 -17.25 41.23
C GLY A 155 -16.29 -17.96 39.88
N LYS A 156 -16.25 -17.21 38.76
CA LYS A 156 -15.98 -17.75 37.42
C LYS A 156 -14.80 -17.08 36.74
N SER A 157 -14.59 -15.79 36.90
CA SER A 157 -13.45 -15.09 36.31
C SER A 157 -12.24 -15.17 37.24
N LYS A 158 -11.03 -15.21 36.66
CA LYS A 158 -9.79 -15.08 37.43
C LYS A 158 -9.66 -13.65 37.97
N ILE A 159 -10.14 -13.44 39.19
CA ILE A 159 -10.05 -12.17 39.92
C ILE A 159 -9.89 -12.50 41.40
N TYR A 160 -8.96 -11.83 42.07
CA TYR A 160 -8.80 -11.94 43.52
C TYR A 160 -9.88 -11.08 44.19
N GLY A 161 -11.02 -11.70 44.49
CA GLY A 161 -12.17 -11.06 45.14
C GLY A 161 -12.34 -11.52 46.59
N GLY A 162 -13.33 -10.96 47.29
CA GLY A 162 -13.66 -11.39 48.67
C GLY A 162 -12.82 -10.72 49.76
N THR A 163 -12.60 -11.42 50.87
CA THR A 163 -11.85 -10.90 52.02
C THR A 163 -10.36 -10.81 51.72
N ALA A 164 -9.70 -9.77 52.23
CA ALA A 164 -8.27 -9.53 52.00
C ALA A 164 -7.41 -10.76 52.38
N PRO A 165 -6.41 -11.14 51.55
CA PRO A 165 -5.88 -10.44 50.37
C PRO A 165 -6.60 -10.73 49.03
N GLY A 166 -7.73 -11.43 49.06
CA GLY A 166 -8.52 -11.86 47.90
C GLY A 166 -8.17 -13.28 47.42
N ASP A 167 -9.15 -13.98 46.83
CA ASP A 167 -8.98 -15.36 46.33
C ASP A 167 -9.72 -15.63 45.01
N TYR A 168 -9.43 -16.78 44.41
CA TYR A 168 -10.22 -17.41 43.35
C TYR A 168 -10.19 -18.94 43.54
N LYS A 169 -11.15 -19.67 42.97
CA LYS A 169 -11.33 -21.11 43.22
C LYS A 169 -11.14 -21.97 41.97
N TYR A 170 -10.62 -23.18 42.18
CA TYR A 170 -10.64 -24.26 41.20
C TYR A 170 -11.85 -25.13 41.48
N ILE A 171 -12.82 -25.13 40.57
CA ILE A 171 -14.05 -25.93 40.68
C ILE A 171 -14.14 -26.77 39.41
N GLU A 172 -14.30 -28.08 39.55
CA GLU A 172 -14.43 -28.96 38.38
C GLU A 172 -15.62 -28.54 37.49
N GLY A 173 -15.41 -28.46 36.17
CA GLY A 173 -16.43 -28.02 35.21
C GLY A 173 -16.74 -26.52 35.18
N THR A 174 -16.40 -25.75 36.22
CA THR A 174 -16.62 -24.29 36.29
C THR A 174 -15.45 -23.56 36.93
N SER A 175 -14.22 -24.03 36.69
CA SER A 175 -13.01 -23.38 37.20
C SER A 175 -12.90 -21.95 36.64
N TYR A 176 -11.92 -21.20 37.12
CA TYR A 176 -11.75 -19.84 36.65
C TYR A 176 -11.53 -19.77 35.12
N THR A 177 -12.07 -18.74 34.49
CA THR A 177 -11.85 -18.36 33.10
C THR A 177 -11.29 -16.94 33.04
N TYR A 178 -10.58 -16.61 31.95
CA TYR A 178 -10.21 -15.23 31.68
C TYR A 178 -11.44 -14.52 31.09
N TYR A 179 -11.81 -13.38 31.68
CA TYR A 179 -12.96 -12.60 31.20
C TYR A 179 -12.66 -11.93 29.84
N GLY A 180 -11.38 -11.81 29.48
CA GLY A 180 -10.93 -11.18 28.26
C GLY A 180 -9.44 -10.82 28.35
N GLU A 181 -9.01 -9.89 27.52
CA GLU A 181 -7.64 -9.39 27.50
C GLU A 181 -7.55 -7.90 27.83
N SER A 182 -6.42 -7.50 28.41
CA SER A 182 -6.05 -6.10 28.51
C SER A 182 -5.89 -5.51 27.10
N ASP A 183 -6.46 -4.33 26.87
CA ASP A 183 -6.44 -3.63 25.58
C ASP A 183 -6.91 -4.50 24.40
N ILE A 184 -8.05 -5.19 24.56
CA ILE A 184 -8.65 -6.02 23.50
C ILE A 184 -8.92 -5.23 22.20
N GLY A 185 -9.17 -3.91 22.33
CA GLY A 185 -9.39 -3.01 21.21
C GLY A 185 -8.19 -2.89 20.26
N ARG A 186 -6.99 -3.34 20.65
CA ARG A 186 -5.83 -3.41 19.73
C ARG A 186 -6.09 -4.31 18.52
N LEU A 187 -6.98 -5.31 18.64
CA LEU A 187 -7.32 -6.23 17.55
C LEU A 187 -8.21 -5.57 16.48
N SER A 188 -8.86 -4.45 16.82
CA SER A 188 -9.68 -3.64 15.92
C SER A 188 -9.00 -2.34 15.50
N ARG A 189 -7.70 -2.18 15.75
CA ARG A 189 -6.96 -0.95 15.47
C ARG A 189 -5.69 -1.24 14.69
N TRP A 190 -5.33 -0.32 13.81
CA TRP A 190 -4.03 -0.34 13.17
C TRP A 190 -3.11 0.63 13.89
N GLU A 191 -2.02 0.14 14.47
CA GLU A 191 -0.93 0.98 14.96
C GLU A 191 -0.01 1.38 13.78
N ILE A 192 -0.07 2.66 13.38
CA ILE A 192 0.62 3.17 12.20
C ILE A 192 1.98 3.72 12.62
N LYS A 193 3.04 2.94 12.36
CA LYS A 193 4.43 3.29 12.71
C LYS A 193 5.18 3.99 11.59
N GLU A 194 4.75 3.76 10.35
CA GLU A 194 5.44 4.18 9.14
C GLU A 194 4.45 4.82 8.16
N LYS A 195 4.98 5.69 7.30
CA LYS A 195 4.19 6.29 6.23
C LYS A 195 3.86 5.25 5.16
N ILE A 196 2.73 5.45 4.50
CA ILE A 196 2.25 4.60 3.41
C ILE A 196 1.96 5.47 2.18
N PHE A 197 1.90 4.85 1.01
CA PHE A 197 1.42 5.54 -0.19
C PHE A 197 -0.10 5.55 -0.24
N SER A 198 -0.71 4.39 -0.01
CA SER A 198 -2.15 4.16 -0.06
C SER A 198 -2.48 2.83 0.59
N PHE A 199 -3.76 2.54 0.70
CA PHE A 199 -4.27 1.22 1.05
C PHE A 199 -5.56 0.94 0.30
N MET A 200 -5.79 -0.34 0.04
CA MET A 200 -7.10 -0.88 -0.34
C MET A 200 -7.74 -1.48 0.91
N GLY A 201 -9.06 -1.41 1.01
CA GLY A 201 -9.79 -1.93 2.15
C GLY A 201 -11.10 -2.60 1.78
N VAL A 202 -11.37 -3.74 2.41
CA VAL A 202 -12.69 -4.38 2.47
C VAL A 202 -13.25 -4.14 3.87
N LEU A 203 -14.32 -3.37 3.98
CA LEU A 203 -14.92 -2.95 5.24
C LEU A 203 -16.28 -3.63 5.41
N TYR A 204 -16.61 -4.09 6.62
CA TYR A 204 -17.87 -4.80 6.90
C TYR A 204 -18.77 -4.00 7.85
N PRO A 205 -19.72 -3.19 7.34
CA PRO A 205 -20.60 -2.36 8.17
C PRO A 205 -21.57 -3.16 9.05
N LYS A 206 -21.83 -2.66 10.26
CA LYS A 206 -22.70 -3.35 11.25
C LYS A 206 -24.13 -2.80 11.31
N LEU A 207 -24.28 -1.47 11.42
CA LEU A 207 -25.58 -0.83 11.66
C LEU A 207 -26.08 0.02 10.48
N PRO A 208 -27.38 0.01 10.16
CA PRO A 208 -27.98 0.86 9.12
C PRO A 208 -28.02 2.33 9.54
N LYS A 209 -27.96 3.25 8.56
CA LYS A 209 -28.10 4.71 8.74
C LYS A 209 -27.09 5.39 9.68
N THR A 210 -26.22 4.61 10.33
CA THR A 210 -25.08 5.10 11.09
C THR A 210 -23.86 5.15 10.17
N PRO A 211 -23.09 6.25 10.15
CA PRO A 211 -21.90 6.34 9.31
C PRO A 211 -20.94 5.16 9.56
N ALA A 212 -20.47 4.51 8.50
CA ALA A 212 -19.58 3.35 8.56
C ALA A 212 -18.31 3.59 7.75
N GLY A 213 -17.16 3.18 8.29
CA GLY A 213 -15.86 3.38 7.65
C GLY A 213 -14.70 3.33 8.63
N VAL A 214 -13.66 4.11 8.37
CA VAL A 214 -12.44 4.18 9.19
C VAL A 214 -12.08 5.62 9.52
N ARG A 215 -11.48 5.83 10.70
CA ARG A 215 -10.91 7.12 11.11
C ARG A 215 -9.45 6.97 11.47
N PHE A 216 -8.70 8.05 11.33
CA PHE A 216 -7.28 8.10 11.65
C PHE A 216 -7.01 9.16 12.71
N LEU A 217 -6.25 8.74 13.72
CA LEU A 217 -5.86 9.53 14.87
C LEU A 217 -4.35 9.79 14.81
N ASP A 218 -3.93 10.99 15.19
CA ASP A 218 -2.51 11.33 15.34
C ASP A 218 -1.88 10.65 16.57
N ASP A 219 -0.60 10.92 16.83
CA ASP A 219 0.15 10.38 17.96
C ASP A 219 -0.34 10.85 19.33
N VAL A 220 -1.12 11.93 19.38
CA VAL A 220 -1.78 12.44 20.60
C VAL A 220 -3.23 11.95 20.71
N GLY A 221 -3.74 11.24 19.70
CA GLY A 221 -5.08 10.65 19.68
C GLY A 221 -6.17 11.54 19.11
N ASN A 222 -5.84 12.65 18.43
CA ASN A 222 -6.81 13.51 17.77
C ASN A 222 -7.16 13.00 16.38
N GLU A 223 -8.45 13.00 16.05
CA GLU A 223 -8.90 12.67 14.69
C GLU A 223 -8.53 13.76 13.70
N TYR A 224 -7.67 13.43 12.72
CA TYR A 224 -7.26 14.36 11.67
C TYR A 224 -7.93 14.08 10.32
N THR A 225 -8.41 12.86 10.06
CA THR A 225 -9.21 12.50 8.86
C THR A 225 -10.01 11.22 9.09
N ALA A 226 -11.10 11.04 8.35
CA ALA A 226 -11.87 9.80 8.31
C ALA A 226 -12.51 9.57 6.95
N ILE A 227 -12.56 8.31 6.51
CA ILE A 227 -13.24 7.86 5.30
C ILE A 227 -14.50 7.12 5.76
N VAL A 228 -15.64 7.79 5.70
CA VAL A 228 -16.90 7.30 6.28
C VAL A 228 -18.06 7.57 5.33
N PHE A 229 -18.96 6.59 5.22
CA PHE A 229 -20.12 6.62 4.34
C PHE A 229 -21.41 6.50 5.15
N LYS A 230 -22.45 7.23 4.76
CA LYS A 230 -23.78 7.13 5.37
C LYS A 230 -24.77 6.57 4.37
N THR A 231 -24.88 5.24 4.30
CA THR A 231 -25.80 4.55 3.40
C THR A 231 -27.19 4.39 4.02
N GLU A 232 -28.23 4.35 3.17
CA GLU A 232 -29.59 4.08 3.62
C GLU A 232 -29.77 2.65 4.13
N GLN A 233 -29.12 1.70 3.45
CA GLN A 233 -29.11 0.28 3.77
C GLN A 233 -27.69 -0.17 4.10
N VAL A 234 -27.57 -1.13 5.02
CA VAL A 234 -26.30 -1.82 5.30
C VAL A 234 -25.83 -2.49 4.02
N GLN A 235 -24.56 -2.25 3.68
CA GLN A 235 -23.85 -2.95 2.61
C GLN A 235 -23.25 -4.22 3.20
N ASP A 236 -23.19 -5.30 2.43
CA ASP A 236 -22.53 -6.54 2.84
C ASP A 236 -21.04 -6.30 3.08
N TYR A 237 -20.42 -5.50 2.20
CA TYR A 237 -19.10 -4.93 2.38
C TYR A 237 -18.94 -3.64 1.57
N ILE A 238 -17.91 -2.87 1.91
CA ILE A 238 -17.48 -1.67 1.19
C ILE A 238 -16.04 -1.87 0.75
N LEU A 239 -15.77 -1.67 -0.54
CA LEU A 239 -14.43 -1.61 -1.11
C LEU A 239 -13.97 -0.16 -1.23
N ILE A 240 -12.77 0.10 -0.74
CA ILE A 240 -12.11 1.40 -0.90
C ILE A 240 -10.71 1.22 -1.48
N ASN A 241 -10.30 2.10 -2.38
CA ASN A 241 -8.92 2.31 -2.78
C ASN A 241 -8.58 3.79 -2.65
N THR A 242 -7.47 4.08 -1.97
CA THR A 242 -7.03 5.45 -1.66
C THR A 242 -5.87 5.93 -2.54
N ASP A 243 -5.43 5.12 -3.51
CA ASP A 243 -4.41 5.52 -4.48
C ASP A 243 -4.88 6.74 -5.28
N VAL A 244 -4.06 7.80 -5.33
CA VAL A 244 -4.37 9.04 -6.06
C VAL A 244 -4.60 8.83 -7.54
N ASN A 245 -4.03 7.78 -8.11
CA ASN A 245 -4.12 7.50 -9.54
C ASN A 245 -5.28 6.58 -9.91
N ASP A 246 -5.92 5.93 -8.93
CA ASP A 246 -6.95 4.89 -9.10
C ASP A 246 -7.89 4.79 -7.87
N GLU A 247 -8.41 5.93 -7.42
CA GLU A 247 -9.30 5.95 -6.25
C GLU A 247 -10.72 5.44 -6.58
N PHE A 248 -11.28 4.63 -5.69
CA PHE A 248 -12.68 4.23 -5.78
C PHE A 248 -13.29 3.94 -4.42
N TYR A 249 -14.61 4.14 -4.30
CA TYR A 249 -15.38 3.88 -3.10
C TYR A 249 -16.70 3.21 -3.50
N GLN A 250 -16.80 1.90 -3.26
CA GLN A 250 -17.90 1.08 -3.76
C GLN A 250 -18.52 0.23 -2.64
N GLY A 251 -19.84 0.30 -2.50
CA GLY A 251 -20.62 -0.55 -1.61
C GLY A 251 -21.17 -1.73 -2.39
N TRP A 252 -21.25 -2.87 -1.72
CA TRP A 252 -21.78 -4.10 -2.30
C TRP A 252 -22.94 -4.61 -1.47
N LYS A 253 -24.02 -4.99 -2.16
CA LYS A 253 -25.16 -5.67 -1.56
C LYS A 253 -25.66 -6.77 -2.50
N GLY A 254 -25.42 -8.02 -2.14
CA GLY A 254 -25.51 -9.16 -3.04
C GLY A 254 -24.61 -8.94 -4.26
N THR A 255 -25.20 -8.92 -5.45
CA THR A 255 -24.50 -8.65 -6.72
C THR A 255 -24.61 -7.19 -7.16
N THR A 256 -25.23 -6.32 -6.36
CA THR A 256 -25.43 -4.90 -6.70
C THR A 256 -24.24 -4.08 -6.24
N VAL A 257 -23.64 -3.33 -7.16
CA VAL A 257 -22.57 -2.36 -6.88
C VAL A 257 -23.17 -0.97 -6.75
N LEU A 258 -22.76 -0.23 -5.72
CA LEU A 258 -23.18 1.14 -5.46
C LEU A 258 -21.94 2.04 -5.35
N ASN A 259 -21.88 3.11 -6.14
CA ASN A 259 -20.87 4.16 -5.93
C ASN A 259 -21.18 4.91 -4.62
N LEU A 260 -20.22 4.94 -3.69
CA LEU A 260 -20.40 5.56 -2.38
C LEU A 260 -19.94 7.02 -2.31
N PHE A 261 -19.35 7.56 -3.39
CA PHE A 261 -18.93 8.96 -3.43
C PHE A 261 -20.06 9.94 -3.04
N PRO A 262 -21.32 9.81 -3.52
CA PRO A 262 -22.40 10.73 -3.15
C PRO A 262 -22.80 10.68 -1.67
N VAL A 263 -22.49 9.60 -0.97
CA VAL A 263 -22.84 9.36 0.44
C VAL A 263 -21.63 9.40 1.38
N MET A 264 -20.47 9.82 0.86
CA MET A 264 -19.24 10.01 1.61
C MET A 264 -19.30 11.31 2.42
N ASN A 265 -18.71 11.30 3.62
CA ASN A 265 -18.59 12.51 4.42
C ASN A 265 -17.36 13.34 4.00
N PHE A 266 -17.57 14.30 3.11
CA PHE A 266 -16.52 15.19 2.59
C PHE A 266 -15.89 16.11 3.64
N GLU A 267 -16.58 16.44 4.74
CA GLU A 267 -16.04 17.29 5.81
C GLU A 267 -15.01 16.54 6.67
N ARG A 268 -15.19 15.23 6.81
CA ARG A 268 -14.29 14.38 7.60
C ARG A 268 -13.16 13.77 6.78
N TYR A 269 -13.33 13.61 5.47
CA TYR A 269 -12.25 13.16 4.61
C TYR A 269 -11.32 14.34 4.26
N ARG A 270 -10.48 14.72 5.23
CA ARG A 270 -9.64 15.92 5.16
C ARG A 270 -8.32 15.70 4.44
N THR A 271 -7.77 14.50 4.55
CA THR A 271 -6.50 14.13 3.89
C THR A 271 -6.45 12.63 3.65
N ARG A 272 -5.68 12.26 2.63
CA ARG A 272 -5.28 10.88 2.32
C ARG A 272 -3.85 10.57 2.76
N ILE A 273 -3.10 11.58 3.19
CA ILE A 273 -1.75 11.40 3.73
C ILE A 273 -1.92 10.84 5.15
N ILE A 274 -1.60 9.55 5.29
CA ILE A 274 -1.71 8.85 6.57
C ILE A 274 -0.41 9.06 7.36
N GLU A 275 -0.53 9.69 8.52
CA GLU A 275 0.57 9.98 9.42
C GLU A 275 0.72 8.87 10.47
N LYS A 276 1.77 8.98 11.30
CA LYS A 276 1.95 8.08 12.44
C LYS A 276 0.83 8.29 13.47
N GLY A 277 0.41 7.21 14.11
CA GLY A 277 -0.69 7.23 15.06
C GLY A 277 -1.48 5.92 14.98
N GLN A 278 -2.79 6.01 14.88
CA GLN A 278 -3.64 4.81 14.81
C GLN A 278 -4.87 4.98 13.91
N MET A 279 -5.30 3.88 13.29
CA MET A 279 -6.60 3.79 12.63
C MET A 279 -7.60 3.06 13.53
N GLU A 280 -8.83 3.55 13.58
CA GLU A 280 -9.94 2.89 14.27
C GLU A 280 -11.12 2.63 13.33
N LEU A 281 -11.84 1.55 13.59
CA LEU A 281 -13.05 1.20 12.87
C LEU A 281 -14.24 2.05 13.36
N VAL A 282 -15.10 2.48 12.43
CA VAL A 282 -16.33 3.22 12.72
C VAL A 282 -17.51 2.39 12.23
N ASN A 283 -18.30 1.83 13.15
CA ASN A 283 -19.48 1.00 12.83
C ASN A 283 -19.16 -0.18 11.88
N LEU A 284 -17.99 -0.79 12.03
CA LEU A 284 -17.59 -2.00 11.31
C LEU A 284 -17.46 -3.17 12.28
N SER A 285 -17.79 -4.37 11.82
CA SER A 285 -17.46 -5.62 12.52
C SER A 285 -16.03 -6.08 12.20
N LYS A 286 -15.57 -5.82 10.98
CA LYS A 286 -14.28 -6.25 10.46
C LYS A 286 -13.76 -5.28 9.40
N ALA A 287 -12.44 -5.22 9.22
CA ALA A 287 -11.79 -4.63 8.07
C ALA A 287 -10.59 -5.45 7.62
N GLU A 288 -10.42 -5.61 6.31
CA GLU A 288 -9.25 -6.24 5.69
C GLU A 288 -8.56 -5.20 4.82
N LEU A 289 -7.30 -4.87 5.12
CA LEU A 289 -6.56 -3.85 4.41
C LEU A 289 -5.36 -4.46 3.68
N LYS A 290 -5.17 -4.05 2.43
CA LYS A 290 -3.94 -4.26 1.66
C LYS A 290 -3.21 -2.93 1.57
N ILE A 291 -2.17 -2.76 2.35
CA ILE A 291 -1.44 -1.50 2.55
C ILE A 291 -0.24 -1.44 1.63
N LYS A 292 -0.11 -0.35 0.88
CA LYS A 292 1.05 -0.03 0.03
C LYS A 292 2.08 0.72 0.88
N ARG A 293 2.99 -0.02 1.51
CA ARG A 293 4.03 0.54 2.40
C ARG A 293 5.02 1.39 1.62
N LYS A 294 5.44 2.52 2.18
CA LYS A 294 6.38 3.44 1.53
C LYS A 294 7.79 3.23 2.09
N ALA A 295 8.73 2.94 1.21
CA ALA A 295 10.16 2.95 1.50
C ALA A 295 10.84 4.00 0.61
N ASP A 296 11.36 5.07 1.20
CA ASP A 296 12.02 6.13 0.43
C ASP A 296 13.30 5.65 -0.26
N PHE A 297 14.02 4.74 0.39
CA PHE A 297 15.24 4.11 -0.09
C PHE A 297 15.30 2.66 0.42
N ILE A 298 15.96 1.78 -0.33
CA ILE A 298 16.15 0.36 -0.04
C ILE A 298 17.58 -0.07 -0.32
#